data_AF-A0A3D9GJS0-F1
#
_entry.id   AF-A0A3D9GJS0-F1
#
_cell.length_a   1.000
_cell.length_b   1.000
_cell.length_c   1.000
_cell.angle_alpha   90.00
_cell.angle_beta   90.00
_cell.angle_gamma   90.00
#
_symmetry.space_group_name_H-M   'P 1'
#
loop_
_entity.id
_entity.type
_entity.pdbx_description
1 polymer ?
#
loop_
_entity_poly.entity_id
_entity_poly.type
_entity_poly.pdbx_seq_one_letter_code
_entity_poly.pdbx_strand_id
1 'polypeptide(L)'
;MVKKKPVRLRPYYRTRYAYQKLRVCKHCHHFTVLWEDTCANCGRHALIPVMDQAAINAKRSMQTERLAALLLTLVAVLLSQTFLQIAVCLGGGILLTVLLWLLQRRMLPSETRRQLDKLLHGSQRLILEGIYLNLSTASAAIKDDEQIGYEILREIATIVHNDRIRLQQIVLLQSFVLRKDMDLELEPLLIEDFDSDLAAYIGEIAKVKRELIKASAIRYLLIHERYILQMKQGASIMTAAAGAAVRMKKYVDMYPDFIRRYARGLPRERFLRLYQIVRRNPDQSWDGLRDEVSAIYNEKYRWDPDFQKWE
;
A
#
# COMPACT_ATOMS: atom_id res chain seq x y z
N MET A 1 23.55 -8.49 -20.19
CA MET A 1 22.51 -7.54 -19.73
C MET A 1 21.17 -8.09 -20.17
N VAL A 2 20.27 -8.40 -19.24
CA VAL A 2 18.91 -8.82 -19.61
C VAL A 2 18.22 -7.61 -20.23
N LYS A 3 17.68 -7.78 -21.44
CA LYS A 3 16.98 -6.72 -22.15
C LYS A 3 15.67 -6.42 -21.41
N LYS A 4 15.52 -5.19 -20.90
CA LYS A 4 14.33 -4.78 -20.19
C LYS A 4 13.10 -4.81 -21.11
N LYS A 5 11.98 -5.30 -20.59
CA LYS A 5 10.72 -5.46 -21.33
C LYS A 5 9.83 -4.22 -21.11
N PRO A 6 9.26 -3.62 -22.17
CA PRO A 6 8.23 -2.60 -22.00
C PRO A 6 6.93 -3.26 -21.53
N VAL A 7 6.37 -2.80 -20.43
CA VAL A 7 5.13 -3.34 -19.85
C VAL A 7 4.09 -2.24 -19.61
N ARG A 8 2.82 -2.64 -19.47
CA ARG A 8 1.71 -1.77 -19.09
C ARG A 8 0.98 -2.36 -17.90
N LEU A 9 1.39 -1.93 -16.72
CA LEU A 9 0.77 -2.35 -15.45
C LEU A 9 -0.67 -1.87 -15.35
N ARG A 10 -1.54 -2.71 -14.78
CA ARG A 10 -2.89 -2.29 -14.41
C ARG A 10 -2.86 -1.16 -13.36
N PRO A 11 -3.82 -0.21 -13.44
CA PRO A 11 -3.97 0.81 -12.40
C PRO A 11 -4.21 0.17 -11.05
N TYR A 12 -3.52 0.67 -10.03
CA TYR A 12 -3.57 0.07 -8.72
C TYR A 12 -4.53 0.81 -7.78
N TYR A 13 -5.59 0.12 -7.38
CA TYR A 13 -6.56 0.67 -6.45
C TYR A 13 -6.06 0.55 -5.01
N ARG A 14 -5.86 1.69 -4.35
CA ARG A 14 -5.46 1.76 -2.94
C ARG A 14 -6.70 1.74 -2.05
N THR A 15 -6.72 0.81 -1.11
CA THR A 15 -7.75 0.73 -0.08
C THR A 15 -7.29 1.41 1.21
N ARG A 16 -8.24 1.94 1.99
CA ARG A 16 -7.94 2.50 3.31
C ARG A 16 -7.60 1.39 4.31
N TYR A 17 -8.23 0.24 4.15
CA TYR A 17 -8.02 -0.93 5.00
C TYR A 17 -7.71 -2.17 4.16
N ALA A 18 -6.78 -3.01 4.61
CA ALA A 18 -6.36 -4.21 3.90
C ALA A 18 -7.52 -5.19 3.62
N TYR A 19 -8.44 -5.36 4.58
CA TYR A 19 -9.60 -6.25 4.44
C TYR A 19 -10.53 -5.88 3.28
N GLN A 20 -10.47 -4.65 2.75
CA GLN A 20 -11.30 -4.23 1.62
C GLN A 20 -10.89 -4.92 0.32
N LYS A 21 -9.64 -5.37 0.21
CA LYS A 21 -9.17 -6.18 -0.94
C LYS A 21 -9.51 -7.66 -0.81
N LEU A 22 -9.87 -8.10 0.40
CA LEU A 22 -10.19 -9.48 0.65
C LEU A 22 -11.60 -9.80 0.12
N ARG A 23 -11.69 -10.86 -0.67
CA ARG A 23 -12.94 -11.43 -1.19
C ARG A 23 -13.12 -12.85 -0.65
N VAL A 24 -14.36 -13.27 -0.48
CA VAL A 24 -14.75 -14.61 -0.03
C VAL A 24 -15.75 -15.23 -0.99
N CYS A 25 -15.58 -16.52 -1.26
CA CYS A 25 -16.55 -17.28 -2.05
C CYS A 25 -17.77 -17.64 -1.20
N LYS A 26 -18.99 -17.32 -1.65
CA LYS A 26 -20.24 -17.69 -0.96
C LYS A 26 -20.46 -19.20 -0.85
N HIS A 27 -19.84 -19.99 -1.71
CA HIS A 27 -20.07 -21.43 -1.79
C HIS A 27 -19.06 -22.26 -0.99
N CYS A 28 -17.76 -22.05 -1.24
CA CYS A 28 -16.70 -22.82 -0.58
C CYS A 28 -16.03 -22.06 0.57
N HIS A 29 -16.44 -20.82 0.86
CA HIS A 29 -15.83 -19.96 1.90
C HIS A 29 -14.32 -19.74 1.75
N HIS A 30 -13.78 -19.98 0.56
CA HIS A 30 -12.38 -19.71 0.25
C HIS A 30 -12.15 -18.20 0.09
N PHE A 31 -11.01 -17.73 0.58
CA PHE A 31 -10.63 -16.32 0.55
C PHE A 31 -9.61 -16.05 -0.55
N THR A 32 -9.72 -14.91 -1.23
CA THR A 32 -8.75 -14.48 -2.22
C THR A 32 -8.59 -12.97 -2.21
N VAL A 33 -7.42 -12.50 -2.62
CA VAL A 33 -7.09 -11.08 -2.82
C VAL A 33 -7.08 -10.73 -4.32
N LEU A 34 -7.17 -11.73 -5.18
CA LEU A 34 -7.07 -11.55 -6.63
C LEU A 34 -8.35 -10.90 -7.19
N TRP A 35 -8.18 -10.21 -8.31
CA TRP A 35 -9.25 -9.51 -9.02
C TRP A 35 -10.17 -10.44 -9.84
N GLU A 36 -9.93 -11.75 -9.82
CA GLU A 36 -10.72 -12.72 -10.57
C GLU A 36 -12.17 -12.76 -10.10
N ASP A 37 -13.09 -13.03 -11.03
CA ASP A 37 -14.52 -13.17 -10.72
C ASP A 37 -14.91 -14.61 -10.38
N THR A 38 -14.11 -15.57 -10.84
CA THR A 38 -14.25 -17.00 -10.54
C THR A 38 -13.42 -17.38 -9.32
N CYS A 39 -13.99 -18.20 -8.44
CA CYS A 39 -13.20 -18.77 -7.35
C CYS A 39 -12.22 -19.82 -7.87
N ALA A 40 -10.92 -19.62 -7.68
CA ALA A 40 -9.88 -20.59 -8.06
C ALA A 40 -10.07 -21.99 -7.45
N ASN A 41 -10.74 -22.09 -6.29
CA ASN A 41 -10.97 -23.38 -5.62
C ASN A 41 -12.20 -24.15 -6.13
N CYS A 42 -13.29 -23.48 -6.50
CA CYS A 42 -14.54 -24.15 -6.88
C CYS A 42 -15.06 -23.80 -8.29
N GLY A 43 -14.38 -22.92 -9.02
CA GLY A 43 -14.73 -22.47 -10.37
C GLY A 43 -15.98 -21.59 -10.48
N ARG A 44 -16.71 -21.34 -9.39
CA ARG A 44 -17.98 -20.60 -9.44
C ARG A 44 -17.78 -19.08 -9.35
N HIS A 45 -18.62 -18.33 -10.06
CA HIS A 45 -18.75 -16.87 -9.96
C HIS A 45 -19.49 -16.46 -8.68
N ALA A 46 -18.85 -16.66 -7.53
CA ALA A 46 -19.46 -16.47 -6.21
C ALA A 46 -18.58 -15.64 -5.26
N LEU A 47 -17.58 -14.93 -5.79
CA LEU A 47 -16.67 -14.09 -5.01
C LEU A 47 -17.31 -12.74 -4.68
N ILE A 48 -17.45 -12.45 -3.38
CA ILE A 48 -17.92 -11.15 -2.89
C ILE A 48 -16.91 -10.53 -1.91
N PRO A 49 -16.88 -9.19 -1.78
CA PRO A 49 -16.11 -8.53 -0.74
C PRO A 49 -16.47 -9.06 0.65
N VAL A 50 -15.47 -9.20 1.52
CA VAL A 50 -15.69 -9.70 2.88
C VAL A 50 -16.62 -8.79 3.69
N MET A 51 -16.63 -7.49 3.42
CA MET A 51 -17.58 -6.54 4.00
C MET A 51 -19.04 -6.87 3.68
N ASP A 52 -19.32 -7.29 2.45
CA ASP A 52 -20.67 -7.66 2.04
C ASP A 52 -21.11 -8.96 2.71
N GLN A 53 -20.19 -9.92 2.85
CA GLN A 53 -20.45 -11.14 3.61
C GLN A 53 -20.74 -10.85 5.08
N ALA A 54 -19.98 -9.94 5.70
CA ALA A 54 -20.22 -9.50 7.07
C ALA A 54 -21.58 -8.80 7.22
N ALA A 55 -21.98 -7.97 6.24
CA ALA A 55 -23.29 -7.32 6.23
C ALA A 55 -24.44 -8.33 6.09
N ILE A 56 -24.27 -9.37 5.27
CA ILE A 56 -25.23 -10.48 5.16
C ILE A 56 -25.35 -11.21 6.50
N ASN A 57 -24.23 -11.52 7.15
CA ASN A 57 -24.20 -12.19 8.45
C ASN A 57 -24.88 -11.33 9.54
N ALA A 58 -24.63 -10.02 9.56
CA ALA A 58 -25.28 -9.09 10.47
C ALA A 58 -26.80 -9.03 10.27
N LYS A 59 -27.26 -8.92 9.01
CA LYS A 59 -28.70 -8.95 8.69
C LYS A 59 -29.36 -10.25 9.12
N ARG A 60 -28.70 -11.40 8.93
CA ARG A 60 -29.20 -12.71 9.38
C ARG A 60 -29.28 -12.80 10.90
N SER A 61 -28.25 -12.35 11.62
CA SER A 61 -28.25 -12.29 13.10
C SER A 61 -29.41 -11.43 13.62
N MET A 62 -29.64 -10.26 13.03
CA MET A 62 -30.77 -9.39 13.38
C MET A 62 -32.13 -9.99 13.03
N GLN A 63 -32.22 -10.79 11.96
CA GLN A 63 -33.43 -11.53 11.61
C GLN A 63 -33.72 -12.63 12.64
N THR A 64 -32.71 -13.38 13.06
CA THR A 64 -32.89 -14.44 14.07
C THR A 64 -33.32 -13.88 15.42
N GLU A 65 -32.77 -12.74 15.85
CA GLU A 65 -33.22 -12.04 17.07
C GLU A 65 -34.67 -11.58 16.98
N ARG A 66 -35.12 -11.07 15.81
CA ARG A 66 -36.52 -10.67 15.60
C ARG A 66 -37.46 -11.86 15.59
N LEU A 67 -37.07 -12.97 14.97
CA LEU A 67 -37.87 -14.20 14.99
C LEU A 67 -37.98 -14.77 16.41
N ALA A 68 -36.89 -14.73 17.20
CA ALA A 68 -36.92 -15.12 18.60
C ALA A 68 -37.87 -14.23 19.43
N ALA A 69 -37.84 -12.91 19.22
CA ALA A 69 -38.76 -11.99 19.86
C ALA A 69 -40.22 -12.30 19.50
N LEU A 70 -40.53 -12.52 18.22
CA LEU A 70 -41.88 -12.92 17.78
C LEU A 70 -42.32 -14.25 18.40
N LEU A 71 -41.42 -15.24 18.46
CA LEU A 71 -41.72 -16.53 19.09
C LEU A 71 -42.05 -16.36 20.59
N LEU A 72 -41.27 -15.54 21.31
CA LEU A 72 -41.56 -15.23 22.72
C LEU A 72 -42.92 -14.55 22.89
N THR A 73 -43.30 -13.64 21.99
CA THR A 73 -44.62 -13.01 22.03
C THR A 73 -45.75 -14.01 21.80
N LEU A 74 -45.55 -14.98 20.90
CA LEU A 74 -46.54 -16.01 20.60
C LEU A 74 -46.70 -16.99 21.77
N VAL A 75 -45.60 -17.36 22.43
CA VAL A 75 -45.62 -18.16 23.67
C VAL A 75 -46.34 -17.43 24.79
N ALA A 76 -46.09 -16.13 24.98
CA ALA A 76 -46.77 -15.33 26.00
C ALA A 76 -48.29 -15.26 25.77
N VAL A 77 -48.73 -15.15 24.50
CA VAL A 77 -50.15 -15.19 24.13
C VAL A 77 -50.76 -16.56 24.42
N LEU A 78 -50.07 -17.65 24.08
CA LEU A 78 -50.57 -19.02 24.33
C LEU A 78 -50.76 -19.34 25.82
N LEU A 79 -49.91 -18.79 26.69
CA LEU A 79 -49.98 -19.00 28.15
C LEU A 79 -50.99 -18.08 28.85
N SER A 80 -51.59 -17.12 28.14
CA SER A 80 -52.52 -16.17 28.73
C SER A 80 -53.93 -16.77 28.90
N GLN A 81 -54.57 -16.48 30.03
CA GLN A 81 -55.85 -17.10 30.42
C GLN A 81 -57.06 -16.19 30.21
N THR A 82 -56.84 -14.88 30.03
CA THR A 82 -57.92 -13.89 29.90
C THR A 82 -57.74 -13.03 28.64
N PHE A 83 -58.86 -12.55 28.07
CA PHE A 83 -58.85 -11.68 26.88
C PHE A 83 -58.02 -10.40 27.07
N LEU A 84 -58.03 -9.81 28.27
CA LEU A 84 -57.20 -8.65 28.60
C LEU A 84 -55.71 -8.99 28.56
N GLN A 85 -55.31 -10.14 29.09
CA GLN A 85 -53.92 -10.59 29.03
C GLN A 85 -53.46 -10.85 27.59
N ILE A 86 -54.32 -11.47 26.75
CA ILE A 86 -54.04 -11.66 25.33
C ILE A 86 -53.77 -10.31 24.65
N ALA A 87 -54.65 -9.33 24.85
CA ALA A 87 -54.54 -8.02 24.21
C ALA A 87 -53.25 -7.27 24.64
N VAL A 88 -52.92 -7.32 25.93
CA VAL A 88 -51.70 -6.69 26.46
C VAL A 88 -50.43 -7.38 25.95
N CYS A 89 -50.39 -8.72 25.97
CA CYS A 89 -49.23 -9.48 25.48
C CYS A 89 -49.00 -9.27 23.98
N LEU A 90 -50.07 -9.27 23.18
CA LEU A 90 -49.98 -9.11 21.73
C LEU A 90 -49.63 -7.67 21.36
N GLY A 91 -50.29 -6.67 21.96
CA GLY A 91 -49.99 -5.26 21.74
C GLY A 91 -48.57 -4.88 22.19
N GLY A 92 -48.18 -5.32 23.39
CA GLY A 92 -46.83 -5.10 23.92
C GLY A 92 -45.75 -5.81 23.09
N GLY A 93 -46.02 -7.04 22.65
CA GLY A 93 -45.13 -7.81 21.79
C GLY A 93 -44.86 -7.16 20.44
N ILE A 94 -45.92 -6.68 19.77
CA ILE A 94 -45.79 -5.94 18.50
C ILE A 94 -45.01 -4.63 18.73
N LEU A 95 -45.34 -3.88 19.79
CA LEU A 95 -44.64 -2.63 20.09
C LEU A 95 -43.14 -2.84 20.31
N LEU A 96 -42.77 -3.85 21.11
CA LEU A 96 -41.36 -4.18 21.39
C LEU A 96 -40.61 -4.67 20.15
N THR A 97 -41.25 -5.48 19.29
CA THR A 97 -40.62 -5.96 18.05
C THR A 97 -40.40 -4.83 17.04
N VAL A 98 -41.34 -3.88 16.94
CA VAL A 98 -41.18 -2.66 16.12
C VAL A 98 -40.05 -1.79 16.67
N LEU A 99 -39.99 -1.58 17.99
CA LEU A 99 -38.93 -0.82 18.64
C LEU A 99 -37.55 -1.47 18.40
N LEU A 100 -37.45 -2.79 18.55
CA LEU A 100 -36.23 -3.56 18.26
C LEU A 100 -35.78 -3.36 16.82
N TRP A 101 -36.72 -3.43 15.86
CA TRP A 101 -36.41 -3.23 14.45
C TRP A 101 -35.87 -1.83 14.14
N LEU A 102 -36.44 -0.78 14.75
CA LEU A 102 -35.94 0.59 14.60
C LEU A 102 -34.52 0.75 15.18
N LEU A 103 -34.25 0.16 16.35
CA LEU A 103 -32.93 0.16 16.97
C LEU A 103 -31.91 -0.61 16.11
N GLN A 104 -32.26 -1.80 15.64
CA GLN A 104 -31.41 -2.61 14.77
C GLN A 104 -31.05 -1.89 13.46
N ARG A 105 -31.98 -1.15 12.85
CA ARG A 105 -31.68 -0.32 11.67
C ARG A 105 -30.60 0.71 11.93
N ARG A 106 -30.62 1.37 13.10
CA ARG A 106 -29.58 2.33 13.49
C ARG A 106 -28.25 1.65 13.82
N MET A 107 -28.28 0.46 14.41
CA MET A 107 -27.07 -0.26 14.82
C MET A 107 -26.43 -1.13 13.71
N LEU A 108 -27.07 -1.26 12.54
CA LEU A 108 -26.58 -2.10 11.44
C LEU A 108 -25.11 -1.84 11.06
N PRO A 109 -24.60 -0.60 10.97
CA PRO A 109 -23.19 -0.37 10.66
C PRO A 109 -22.24 -0.91 11.74
N SER A 110 -22.64 -0.80 13.01
CA SER A 110 -21.86 -1.30 14.16
C SER A 110 -21.83 -2.82 14.16
N GLU A 111 -22.99 -3.46 14.03
CA GLU A 111 -23.10 -4.92 13.97
C GLU A 111 -22.38 -5.51 12.76
N THR A 112 -22.37 -4.81 11.62
CA THR A 112 -21.59 -5.22 10.45
C THR A 112 -20.09 -5.29 10.77
N ARG A 113 -19.54 -4.30 11.49
CA ARG A 113 -18.13 -4.32 11.92
C ARG A 113 -17.85 -5.42 12.93
N ARG A 114 -18.76 -5.64 13.89
CA ARG A 114 -18.66 -6.74 14.86
C ARG A 114 -18.67 -8.11 14.18
N GLN A 115 -19.52 -8.30 13.18
CA GLN A 115 -19.58 -9.55 12.41
C GLN A 115 -18.39 -9.73 11.46
N LEU A 116 -17.86 -8.63 10.91
CA LEU A 116 -16.60 -8.65 10.17
C LEU A 116 -15.46 -9.16 11.06
N ASP A 117 -15.35 -8.60 12.26
CA ASP A 117 -14.30 -8.96 13.21
C ASP A 117 -14.37 -10.46 13.58
N LYS A 118 -15.58 -10.96 13.88
CA LYS A 118 -15.83 -12.40 14.09
C LYS A 118 -15.47 -13.25 12.87
N LEU A 119 -15.82 -12.79 11.66
CA LEU A 119 -15.53 -13.52 10.42
C LEU A 119 -14.02 -13.64 10.18
N LEU A 120 -13.27 -12.55 10.38
CA LEU A 120 -11.82 -12.52 10.20
C LEU A 120 -11.11 -13.39 11.23
N HIS A 121 -11.46 -13.27 12.51
CA HIS A 121 -10.87 -14.08 13.58
C HIS A 121 -11.23 -15.57 13.42
N GLY A 122 -12.49 -15.89 13.11
CA GLY A 122 -12.93 -17.27 12.92
C GLY A 122 -12.37 -17.94 11.67
N SER A 123 -12.00 -17.14 10.65
CA SER A 123 -11.53 -17.65 9.35
C SER A 123 -10.04 -17.44 9.12
N GLN A 124 -9.25 -17.14 10.15
CA GLN A 124 -7.82 -16.82 10.01
C GLN A 124 -7.04 -17.90 9.25
N ARG A 125 -7.30 -19.19 9.56
CA ARG A 125 -6.65 -20.32 8.86
C ARG A 125 -7.01 -20.36 7.37
N LEU A 126 -8.30 -20.21 7.04
CA LEU A 126 -8.78 -20.19 5.66
C LEU A 126 -8.24 -18.99 4.87
N ILE A 127 -8.06 -17.84 5.53
CA ILE A 127 -7.43 -16.66 4.93
C ILE A 127 -5.98 -16.96 4.59
N LEU A 128 -5.22 -17.56 5.51
CA LEU A 128 -3.83 -17.94 5.27
C LEU A 128 -3.71 -18.95 4.14
N GLU A 129 -4.54 -20.00 4.13
CA GLU A 129 -4.59 -20.99 3.04
C GLU A 129 -4.90 -20.34 1.68
N GLY A 130 -5.87 -19.41 1.64
CA GLY A 130 -6.18 -18.67 0.42
C GLY A 130 -5.05 -17.76 -0.05
N ILE A 131 -4.32 -17.14 0.87
CA ILE A 131 -3.12 -16.36 0.55
C ILE A 131 -2.01 -17.26 -0.02
N TYR A 132 -1.79 -18.45 0.56
CA TYR A 132 -0.80 -19.40 0.03
C TYR A 132 -1.17 -19.87 -1.37
N LEU A 133 -2.46 -20.10 -1.65
CA LEU A 133 -2.93 -20.41 -3.00
C LEU A 133 -2.71 -19.25 -3.98
N ASN A 134 -2.93 -18.00 -3.54
CA ASN A 134 -2.63 -16.84 -4.38
C ASN A 134 -1.12 -16.72 -4.66
N LEU A 135 -0.27 -17.07 -3.69
CA LEU A 135 1.19 -17.06 -3.86
C LEU A 135 1.65 -18.17 -4.83
N SER A 136 1.08 -19.37 -4.76
CA SER A 136 1.37 -20.42 -5.75
C SER A 136 0.92 -20.00 -7.15
N THR A 137 -0.24 -19.38 -7.27
CA THR A 137 -0.74 -18.77 -8.51
C THR A 137 0.22 -17.71 -9.03
N ALA A 138 0.76 -16.85 -8.15
CA ALA A 138 1.77 -15.85 -8.52
C ALA A 138 3.03 -16.53 -9.09
N SER A 139 3.54 -17.57 -8.42
CA SER A 139 4.74 -18.30 -8.87
C SER A 139 4.56 -19.01 -10.20
N ALA A 140 3.36 -19.51 -10.50
CA ALA A 140 3.03 -20.06 -11.80
C ALA A 140 2.99 -18.94 -12.85
N ALA A 141 2.28 -17.84 -12.55
CA ALA A 141 2.17 -16.69 -13.44
C ALA A 141 3.52 -16.06 -13.76
N ILE A 142 4.47 -15.97 -12.81
CA ILE A 142 5.83 -15.43 -13.06
C ILE A 142 6.56 -16.21 -14.15
N LYS A 143 6.34 -17.52 -14.27
CA LYS A 143 7.00 -18.35 -15.30
C LYS A 143 6.45 -18.08 -16.69
N ASP A 144 5.15 -17.79 -16.79
CA ASP A 144 4.47 -17.57 -18.06
C ASP A 144 4.55 -16.09 -18.48
N ASP A 145 4.21 -15.19 -17.56
CA ASP A 145 4.23 -13.74 -17.72
C ASP A 145 4.63 -13.01 -16.42
N GLU A 146 5.87 -12.49 -16.41
CA GLU A 146 6.42 -11.68 -15.33
C GLU A 146 5.52 -10.50 -14.95
N GLN A 147 4.80 -9.89 -15.91
CA GLN A 147 3.92 -8.76 -15.64
C GLN A 147 2.74 -9.19 -14.74
N ILE A 148 2.05 -10.27 -15.11
CA ILE A 148 0.92 -10.80 -14.34
C ILE A 148 1.40 -11.25 -12.97
N GLY A 149 2.55 -11.90 -12.91
CA GLY A 149 3.20 -12.28 -11.66
C GLY A 149 3.42 -11.08 -10.72
N TYR A 150 3.95 -9.98 -11.24
CA TYR A 150 4.13 -8.75 -10.47
C TYR A 150 2.81 -8.14 -10.00
N GLU A 151 1.78 -8.10 -10.86
CA GLU A 151 0.45 -7.58 -10.50
C GLU A 151 -0.18 -8.40 -9.37
N ILE A 152 -0.08 -9.73 -9.42
CA ILE A 152 -0.56 -10.62 -8.36
C ILE A 152 0.18 -10.36 -7.04
N LEU A 153 1.52 -10.32 -7.07
CA LEU A 153 2.32 -10.04 -5.87
C LEU A 153 2.00 -8.67 -5.28
N ARG A 154 1.74 -7.68 -6.13
CA ARG A 154 1.30 -6.34 -5.73
C ARG A 154 -0.02 -6.35 -4.97
N GLU A 155 -0.98 -7.17 -5.37
CA GLU A 155 -2.22 -7.34 -4.63
C GLU A 155 -2.00 -8.07 -3.29
N ILE A 156 -1.21 -9.15 -3.28
CA ILE A 156 -0.90 -9.90 -2.05
C ILE A 156 -0.18 -9.01 -1.02
N ALA A 157 0.74 -8.15 -1.47
CA ALA A 157 1.52 -7.25 -0.60
C ALA A 157 0.66 -6.25 0.21
N THR A 158 -0.62 -6.09 -0.14
CA THR A 158 -1.57 -5.29 0.66
C THR A 158 -1.97 -5.92 1.98
N ILE A 159 -1.96 -7.25 2.03
CA ILE A 159 -2.36 -8.02 3.20
C ILE A 159 -1.13 -8.60 3.89
N VAL A 160 -0.17 -9.10 3.10
CA VAL A 160 1.03 -9.77 3.61
C VAL A 160 2.23 -8.86 3.45
N HIS A 161 2.72 -8.35 4.57
CA HIS A 161 3.97 -7.59 4.62
C HIS A 161 5.13 -8.54 4.92
N ASN A 162 5.79 -9.02 3.86
CA ASN A 162 6.92 -9.94 3.97
C ASN A 162 8.04 -9.50 3.03
N ASP A 163 9.27 -9.42 3.54
CA ASP A 163 10.42 -8.98 2.78
C ASP A 163 10.73 -9.90 1.59
N ARG A 164 10.41 -11.20 1.68
CA ARG A 164 10.54 -12.11 0.53
C ARG A 164 9.64 -11.71 -0.64
N ILE A 165 8.40 -11.29 -0.36
CA ILE A 165 7.46 -10.82 -1.39
C ILE A 165 7.97 -9.50 -1.97
N ARG A 166 8.44 -8.58 -1.11
CA ARG A 166 9.02 -7.30 -1.56
C ARG A 166 10.21 -7.50 -2.48
N LEU A 167 11.14 -8.38 -2.11
CA LEU A 167 12.30 -8.73 -2.93
C LEU A 167 11.89 -9.31 -4.28
N GLN A 168 10.94 -10.26 -4.31
CA GLN A 168 10.41 -10.78 -5.59
C GLN A 168 9.80 -9.67 -6.46
N GLN A 169 9.05 -8.74 -5.87
CA GLN A 169 8.50 -7.60 -6.61
C GLN A 169 9.61 -6.70 -7.17
N ILE A 170 10.67 -6.45 -6.41
CA ILE A 170 11.81 -5.64 -6.83
C ILE A 170 12.54 -6.31 -8.00
N VAL A 171 12.82 -7.61 -7.90
CA VAL A 171 13.46 -8.40 -8.97
C VAL A 171 12.64 -8.33 -10.26
N LEU A 172 11.31 -8.47 -10.18
CA LEU A 172 10.43 -8.32 -11.35
C LEU A 172 10.42 -6.89 -11.90
N LEU A 173 10.42 -5.86 -11.04
CA LEU A 173 10.47 -4.47 -11.48
C LEU A 173 11.75 -4.14 -12.25
N GLN A 174 12.87 -4.81 -11.94
CA GLN A 174 14.12 -4.61 -12.67
C GLN A 174 14.08 -5.13 -14.10
N SER A 175 13.29 -6.18 -14.38
CA SER A 175 13.15 -6.71 -15.74
C SER A 175 12.30 -5.79 -16.63
N PHE A 176 11.59 -4.83 -16.04
CA PHE A 176 10.74 -3.88 -16.75
C PHE A 176 11.44 -2.57 -17.09
N VAL A 177 11.03 -1.97 -18.21
CA VAL A 177 11.37 -0.57 -18.53
C VAL A 177 10.47 0.33 -17.72
N LEU A 178 11.01 0.88 -16.62
CA LEU A 178 10.29 1.81 -15.74
C LEU A 178 10.04 3.16 -16.45
N ARG A 179 8.80 3.63 -16.40
CA ARG A 179 8.39 4.91 -16.97
C ARG A 179 7.61 5.76 -15.97
N LYS A 180 7.51 7.06 -16.25
CA LYS A 180 6.88 8.05 -15.35
C LYS A 180 5.36 7.87 -15.22
N ASP A 181 4.72 7.39 -16.29
CA ASP A 181 3.28 7.11 -16.39
C ASP A 181 2.83 5.89 -15.57
N MET A 182 3.77 5.06 -15.12
CA MET A 182 3.46 3.86 -14.35
C MET A 182 3.14 4.19 -12.88
N ASP A 183 2.25 3.40 -12.29
CA ASP A 183 1.92 3.43 -10.85
C ASP A 183 3.03 2.77 -10.02
N LEU A 184 4.22 3.35 -10.04
CA LEU A 184 5.39 2.89 -9.27
C LEU A 184 5.27 3.27 -7.80
N GLU A 185 5.79 2.40 -6.94
CA GLU A 185 5.84 2.58 -5.49
C GLU A 185 7.24 2.24 -4.98
N LEU A 186 7.68 2.90 -3.90
CA LEU A 186 8.99 2.66 -3.29
C LEU A 186 8.87 2.37 -1.80
N GLU A 187 8.18 3.22 -1.03
CA GLU A 187 8.04 3.04 0.42
C GLU A 187 7.58 1.65 0.87
N PRO A 188 6.54 1.02 0.27
CA PRO A 188 6.08 -0.30 0.70
C PRO A 188 7.07 -1.43 0.37
N LEU A 189 8.01 -1.17 -0.54
CA LEU A 189 9.03 -2.13 -1.00
C LEU A 189 10.34 -2.00 -0.24
N LEU A 190 10.49 -0.99 0.63
CA LEU A 190 11.69 -0.86 1.45
C LEU A 190 11.77 -2.06 2.41
N ILE A 191 12.97 -2.63 2.48
CA ILE A 191 13.36 -3.65 3.45
C ILE A 191 14.43 -3.06 4.37
N GLU A 192 14.67 -3.70 5.51
CA GLU A 192 15.68 -3.23 6.46
C GLU A 192 17.10 -3.60 6.04
N ASP A 193 17.26 -4.84 5.56
CA ASP A 193 18.54 -5.39 5.13
C ASP A 193 19.02 -4.84 3.78
N PHE A 194 20.33 -4.92 3.56
CA PHE A 194 20.91 -4.54 2.27
C PHE A 194 20.50 -5.54 1.20
N ASP A 195 19.97 -5.02 0.09
CA ASP A 195 19.74 -5.78 -1.12
C ASP A 195 20.20 -4.97 -2.34
N SER A 196 21.00 -5.61 -3.20
CA SER A 196 21.54 -4.97 -4.39
C SER A 196 20.45 -4.56 -5.37
N ASP A 197 19.38 -5.34 -5.43
CA ASP A 197 18.32 -5.11 -6.39
C ASP A 197 17.42 -3.94 -5.97
N LEU A 198 17.17 -3.80 -4.67
CA LEU A 198 16.50 -2.64 -4.10
C LEU A 198 17.31 -1.37 -4.32
N ALA A 199 18.63 -1.40 -4.07
CA ALA A 199 19.48 -0.24 -4.29
C ALA A 199 19.49 0.20 -5.76
N ALA A 200 19.57 -0.76 -6.68
CA ALA A 200 19.47 -0.50 -8.12
C ALA A 200 18.09 0.08 -8.51
N TYR A 201 17.01 -0.48 -7.97
CA TYR A 201 15.65 0.02 -8.18
C TYR A 201 15.48 1.46 -7.67
N ILE A 202 15.97 1.78 -6.47
CA ILE A 202 15.98 3.16 -5.93
C ILE A 202 16.68 4.12 -6.90
N GLY A 203 17.83 3.72 -7.44
CA GLY A 203 18.59 4.53 -8.40
C GLY A 203 17.84 4.80 -9.71
N GLU A 204 17.09 3.81 -10.20
CA GLU A 204 16.23 4.00 -11.39
C GLU A 204 15.03 4.90 -11.09
N ILE A 205 14.36 4.68 -9.96
CA ILE A 205 13.24 5.51 -9.51
C ILE A 205 13.67 6.96 -9.31
N ALA A 206 14.88 7.21 -8.79
CA ALA A 206 15.43 8.55 -8.63
C ALA A 206 15.65 9.28 -9.98
N LYS A 207 15.76 8.55 -11.09
CA LYS A 207 15.84 9.12 -12.45
C LYS A 207 14.46 9.33 -13.05
N VAL A 208 13.55 8.37 -12.87
CA VAL A 208 12.21 8.36 -13.48
C VAL A 208 11.23 9.21 -12.67
N LYS A 209 10.97 8.88 -11.40
CA LYS A 209 9.89 9.43 -10.58
C LYS A 209 10.42 9.93 -9.23
N ARG A 210 11.08 11.10 -9.26
CA ARG A 210 11.81 11.71 -8.14
C ARG A 210 10.96 11.93 -6.89
N GLU A 211 9.66 12.17 -7.03
CA GLU A 211 8.76 12.36 -5.89
C GLU A 211 8.61 11.12 -4.99
N LEU A 212 8.96 9.92 -5.48
CA LEU A 212 8.97 8.70 -4.67
C LEU A 212 10.19 8.60 -3.75
N ILE A 213 11.25 9.37 -4.01
CA ILE A 213 12.44 9.43 -3.14
C ILE A 213 12.11 10.29 -1.93
N LYS A 214 11.74 9.60 -0.84
CA LYS A 214 11.40 10.19 0.45
C LYS A 214 12.50 9.95 1.48
N ALA A 215 12.33 10.51 2.68
CA ALA A 215 13.29 10.40 3.78
C ALA A 215 13.64 8.95 4.15
N SER A 216 12.67 8.02 4.07
CA SER A 216 12.89 6.59 4.31
C SER A 216 13.86 5.96 3.31
N ALA A 217 13.70 6.28 2.02
CA ALA A 217 14.61 5.81 0.97
C ALA A 217 16.02 6.41 1.13
N ILE A 218 16.12 7.71 1.47
CA ILE A 218 17.42 8.35 1.74
C ILE A 218 18.10 7.69 2.95
N ARG A 219 17.35 7.42 4.02
CA ARG A 219 17.87 6.74 5.22
C ARG A 219 18.39 5.34 4.88
N TYR A 220 17.65 4.56 4.09
CA TYR A 220 18.10 3.25 3.62
C TYR A 220 19.45 3.34 2.87
N LEU A 221 19.57 4.28 1.93
CA LEU A 221 20.81 4.50 1.18
C LEU A 221 21.98 4.92 2.08
N LEU A 222 21.73 5.70 3.13
CA LEU A 222 22.76 6.14 4.07
C LEU A 222 23.22 5.01 4.99
N ILE A 223 22.30 4.20 5.50
CA ILE A 223 22.64 3.03 6.34
C ILE A 223 23.52 2.06 5.54
N HIS A 224 23.21 1.85 4.26
CA HIS A 224 23.88 0.87 3.41
C HIS A 224 24.90 1.49 2.43
N GLU A 225 25.33 2.74 2.66
CA GLU A 225 26.16 3.52 1.71
C GLU A 225 27.42 2.76 1.29
N ARG A 226 28.10 2.12 2.25
CA ARG A 226 29.32 1.35 1.98
C ARG A 226 29.09 0.20 1.00
N TYR A 227 28.02 -0.57 1.18
CA TYR A 227 27.69 -1.70 0.31
C TYR A 227 27.25 -1.23 -1.08
N ILE A 228 26.47 -0.15 -1.13
CA ILE A 228 26.02 0.44 -2.39
C ILE A 228 27.22 0.91 -3.21
N LEU A 229 28.21 1.56 -2.60
CA LEU A 229 29.41 2.04 -3.30
C LEU A 229 30.29 0.93 -3.87
N GLN A 230 30.21 -0.29 -3.35
CA GLN A 230 30.89 -1.47 -3.92
C GLN A 230 30.22 -1.98 -5.20
N MET A 231 28.96 -1.59 -5.46
CA MET A 231 28.26 -1.95 -6.68
C MET A 231 28.82 -1.17 -7.88
N LYS A 232 28.82 -1.81 -9.06
CA LYS A 232 29.27 -1.18 -10.33
C LYS A 232 28.62 0.18 -10.62
N GLN A 233 27.37 0.35 -10.20
CA GLN A 233 26.56 1.56 -10.41
C GLN A 233 26.30 2.35 -9.12
N GLY A 234 26.98 2.02 -8.01
CA GLY A 234 26.77 2.58 -6.68
C GLY A 234 26.82 4.10 -6.62
N ALA A 235 27.93 4.68 -7.10
CA ALA A 235 28.09 6.14 -7.15
C ALA A 235 26.97 6.82 -7.95
N SER A 236 26.52 6.20 -9.04
CA SER A 236 25.42 6.73 -9.88
C SER A 236 24.07 6.67 -9.17
N ILE A 237 23.81 5.62 -8.37
CA ILE A 237 22.60 5.48 -7.54
C ILE A 237 22.57 6.61 -6.51
N MET A 238 23.66 6.77 -5.75
CA MET A 238 23.77 7.78 -4.70
C MET A 238 23.62 9.20 -5.25
N THR A 239 24.27 9.48 -6.39
CA THR A 239 24.15 10.76 -7.10
C THR A 239 22.73 11.01 -7.60
N ALA A 240 22.07 9.99 -8.16
CA ALA A 240 20.69 10.13 -8.63
C ALA A 240 19.74 10.43 -7.47
N ALA A 241 19.89 9.74 -6.33
CA ALA A 241 19.11 9.95 -5.12
C ALA A 241 19.36 11.32 -4.49
N ALA A 242 20.62 11.77 -4.39
CA ALA A 242 20.96 13.12 -3.95
C ALA A 242 20.30 14.18 -4.85
N GLY A 243 20.37 13.99 -6.17
CA GLY A 243 19.72 14.88 -7.12
C GLY A 243 18.18 14.88 -7.02
N ALA A 244 17.57 13.77 -6.61
CA ALA A 244 16.13 13.73 -6.32
C ALA A 244 15.80 14.47 -5.01
N ALA A 245 16.65 14.36 -3.98
CA ALA A 245 16.48 15.01 -2.69
C ALA A 245 16.52 16.55 -2.80
N VAL A 246 17.42 17.10 -3.62
CA VAL A 246 17.56 18.55 -3.89
C VAL A 246 16.26 19.22 -4.37
N ARG A 247 15.27 18.45 -4.82
CA ARG A 247 13.94 18.96 -5.16
C ARG A 247 13.29 19.73 -4.00
N MET A 248 13.51 19.33 -2.75
CA MET A 248 12.86 19.93 -1.57
C MET A 248 13.89 20.50 -0.60
N LYS A 249 13.74 21.77 -0.20
CA LYS A 249 14.60 22.43 0.80
C LYS A 249 14.70 21.60 2.09
N LYS A 250 13.57 21.07 2.58
CA LYS A 250 13.51 20.20 3.76
C LYS A 250 14.51 19.04 3.73
N TYR A 251 14.76 18.44 2.56
CA TYR A 251 15.73 17.35 2.45
C TYR A 251 17.18 17.86 2.39
N VAL A 252 17.41 19.07 1.89
CA VAL A 252 18.71 19.74 1.98
C VAL A 252 19.04 20.05 3.44
N ASP A 253 18.07 20.55 4.20
CA ASP A 253 18.24 20.83 5.63
C ASP A 253 18.48 19.55 6.44
N MET A 254 17.79 18.46 6.10
CA MET A 254 17.85 17.20 6.85
C MET A 254 19.08 16.33 6.49
N TYR A 255 19.59 16.44 5.27
CA TYR A 255 20.67 15.60 4.76
C TYR A 255 21.77 16.41 4.03
N PRO A 256 22.33 17.48 4.64
CA PRO A 256 23.29 18.35 3.96
C PRO A 256 24.59 17.61 3.57
N ASP A 257 25.11 16.78 4.48
CA ASP A 257 26.33 16.00 4.24
C ASP A 257 26.19 14.97 3.12
N PHE A 258 25.03 14.31 3.04
CA PHE A 258 24.73 13.37 1.96
C PHE A 258 24.78 14.09 0.61
N ILE A 259 24.09 15.23 0.50
CA ILE A 259 24.05 16.00 -0.73
C ILE A 259 25.44 16.53 -1.07
N ARG A 260 26.21 17.00 -0.07
CA ARG A 260 27.58 17.49 -0.24
C ARG A 260 28.48 16.44 -0.90
N ARG A 261 28.49 15.20 -0.39
CA ARG A 261 29.31 14.10 -0.93
C ARG A 261 29.06 13.81 -2.41
N TYR A 262 27.81 13.95 -2.87
CA TYR A 262 27.43 13.60 -4.24
C TYR A 262 27.12 14.82 -5.13
N ALA A 263 27.34 16.03 -4.65
CA ALA A 263 27.02 17.28 -5.35
C ALA A 263 27.74 17.40 -6.71
N ARG A 264 29.00 16.95 -6.78
CA ARG A 264 29.83 17.02 -8.00
C ARG A 264 29.29 16.21 -9.18
N GLY A 265 28.55 15.14 -8.89
CA GLY A 265 27.96 14.27 -9.89
C GLY A 265 26.56 14.71 -10.36
N LEU A 266 25.99 15.75 -9.74
CA LEU A 266 24.64 16.18 -10.07
C LEU A 266 24.54 16.70 -11.51
N PRO A 267 23.48 16.32 -12.25
CA PRO A 267 23.15 16.95 -13.53
C PRO A 267 22.96 18.46 -13.38
N ARG A 268 23.33 19.23 -14.41
CA ARG A 268 23.28 20.71 -14.46
C ARG A 268 22.01 21.30 -13.83
N GLU A 269 20.83 20.87 -14.28
CA GLU A 269 19.55 21.39 -13.78
C GLU A 269 19.34 21.16 -12.27
N ARG A 270 19.80 20.01 -11.77
CA ARG A 270 19.67 19.64 -10.35
C ARG A 270 20.67 20.42 -9.52
N PHE A 271 21.87 20.60 -10.03
CA PHE A 271 22.89 21.44 -9.40
C PHE A 271 22.46 22.91 -9.34
N LEU A 272 21.88 23.47 -10.42
CA LEU A 272 21.32 24.82 -10.44
C LEU A 272 20.28 25.01 -9.33
N ARG A 273 19.40 24.02 -9.13
CA ARG A 273 18.42 24.07 -8.04
C ARG A 273 19.08 24.06 -6.66
N LEU A 274 20.10 23.22 -6.45
CA LEU A 274 20.87 23.21 -5.20
C LEU A 274 21.51 24.58 -4.96
N TYR A 275 22.15 25.14 -5.98
CA TYR A 275 22.76 26.47 -5.94
C TYR A 275 21.76 27.56 -5.53
N GLN A 276 20.56 27.57 -6.14
CA GLN A 276 19.49 28.50 -5.80
C GLN A 276 19.02 28.35 -4.35
N ILE A 277 18.84 27.11 -3.87
CA ILE A 277 18.47 26.86 -2.47
C ILE A 277 19.54 27.43 -1.55
N VAL A 278 20.81 27.20 -1.87
CA VAL A 278 21.91 27.63 -1.03
C VAL A 278 22.02 29.15 -0.97
N ARG A 279 21.93 29.83 -2.10
CA ARG A 279 22.01 31.30 -2.20
C ARG A 279 20.85 32.01 -1.51
N ARG A 280 19.62 31.47 -1.60
CA ARG A 280 18.43 32.09 -0.99
C ARG A 280 18.38 31.97 0.53
N ASN A 281 19.25 31.17 1.16
CA ASN A 281 19.25 30.97 2.61
C ASN A 281 20.67 31.18 3.18
N PRO A 282 21.18 32.42 3.19
CA PRO A 282 22.54 32.74 3.62
C PRO A 282 22.78 32.47 5.11
N ASP A 283 21.75 32.44 5.94
CA ASP A 283 21.92 32.24 7.39
C ASP A 283 21.92 30.77 7.82
N GLN A 284 21.61 29.84 6.91
CA GLN A 284 21.53 28.42 7.23
C GLN A 284 22.92 27.76 7.26
N SER A 285 23.27 27.12 8.37
CA SER A 285 24.45 26.28 8.49
C SER A 285 24.17 24.88 7.92
N TRP A 286 24.80 24.54 6.79
CA TRP A 286 24.73 23.21 6.17
C TRP A 286 26.11 22.53 6.14
N ASP A 287 26.88 22.64 7.21
CA ASP A 287 28.12 21.88 7.44
C ASP A 287 29.05 21.77 6.21
N GLY A 288 29.38 22.93 5.62
CA GLY A 288 30.30 23.02 4.47
C GLY A 288 29.68 22.71 3.10
N LEU A 289 28.38 22.39 3.02
CA LEU A 289 27.68 22.22 1.74
C LEU A 289 27.72 23.49 0.88
N ARG A 290 27.64 24.67 1.50
CA ARG A 290 27.72 25.95 0.79
C ARG A 290 29.08 26.14 0.11
N ASP A 291 30.15 25.81 0.81
CA ASP A 291 31.51 25.98 0.32
C ASP A 291 31.75 25.03 -0.86
N GLU A 292 31.31 23.78 -0.74
CA GLU A 292 31.39 22.80 -1.82
C GLU A 292 30.56 23.23 -3.05
N VAL A 293 29.35 23.73 -2.85
CA VAL A 293 28.50 24.24 -3.94
C VAL A 293 29.15 25.46 -4.61
N SER A 294 29.77 26.35 -3.85
CA SER A 294 30.48 27.51 -4.37
C SER A 294 31.73 27.10 -5.17
N ALA A 295 32.48 26.10 -4.68
CA ALA A 295 33.62 25.53 -5.38
C ALA A 295 33.20 24.91 -6.73
N ILE A 296 32.14 24.10 -6.75
CA ILE A 296 31.63 23.47 -7.98
C ILE A 296 31.13 24.53 -8.98
N TYR A 297 30.46 25.58 -8.49
CA TYR A 297 30.04 26.70 -9.33
C TYR A 297 31.24 27.37 -10.01
N ASN A 298 32.26 27.74 -9.24
CA ASN A 298 33.47 28.40 -9.74
C ASN A 298 34.24 27.52 -10.74
N GLU A 299 34.30 26.22 -10.50
CA GLU A 299 35.01 25.26 -11.36
C GLU A 299 34.27 24.96 -12.67
N LYS A 300 32.94 24.76 -12.63
CA LYS A 300 32.18 24.17 -13.76
C LYS A 300 31.15 25.10 -14.41
N TYR A 301 30.59 26.06 -13.69
CA TYR A 301 29.38 26.79 -14.11
C TYR A 301 29.50 28.32 -14.05
N ARG A 302 30.66 28.87 -13.70
CA ARG A 302 30.90 30.32 -13.58
C ARG A 302 30.49 31.14 -14.82
N TRP A 303 30.67 30.56 -15.99
CA TRP A 303 30.36 31.19 -17.28
C TRP A 303 28.97 30.83 -17.81
N ASP A 304 28.16 30.13 -17.02
CA ASP A 304 26.83 29.69 -17.41
C ASP A 304 25.79 30.79 -17.10
N PRO A 305 25.08 31.33 -18.11
CA PRO A 305 24.14 32.43 -17.94
C PRO A 305 23.00 32.15 -16.95
N ASP A 306 22.58 30.89 -16.79
CA ASP A 306 21.49 30.56 -15.86
C ASP A 306 21.91 30.65 -14.39
N PHE A 307 23.21 30.53 -14.12
CA PHE A 307 23.75 30.65 -12.77
C PHE A 307 24.09 32.10 -12.41
N GLN A 308 24.47 32.92 -13.39
CA GLN A 308 24.76 34.35 -13.21
C GLN A 308 23.54 35.19 -12.81
N LYS A 309 22.33 34.75 -13.16
CA LYS A 309 21.07 35.38 -12.69
C LYS A 309 20.90 35.37 -11.16
N TRP A 310 21.76 34.63 -10.45
CA TRP A 310 21.73 34.40 -9.02
C TRP A 310 23.05 34.78 -8.33
N GLU A 311 23.97 35.44 -9.03
CA GLU A 311 25.05 36.21 -8.40
C GLU A 311 24.51 37.49 -7.77
#